data_AF-A0A416L2W7-F1
#
_entry.id   AF-A0A416L2W7-F1
#
_cell.length_a   1.000
_cell.length_b   1.000
_cell.length_c   1.000
_cell.angle_alpha   90.00
_cell.angle_beta   90.00
_cell.angle_gamma   90.00
#
_symmetry.space_group_name_H-M   'P 1'
#
loop_
_entity.id
_entity.type
_entity.pdbx_description
1 polymer ?
#
loop_
_entity_poly.entity_id
_entity_poly.type
_entity_poly.pdbx_seq_one_letter_code
_entity_poly.pdbx_strand_id
1 'polypeptide(L)' 'MLFDNIKELCEKKGVSVWKLEKDLGFSNRSISKWNETDPGIRKVQKVADYFGVAIEDLLE' A
#
# COMPACT_ATOMS: atom_id res chain seq x y z
N MET A 1 3.03 8.16 7.15
CA MET A 1 4.14 7.20 7.30
C MET A 1 3.86 5.96 6.46
N LEU A 2 2.93 5.08 6.84
CA LEU A 2 2.58 3.90 6.01
C LEU A 2 2.11 4.25 4.58
N PHE A 3 1.20 5.22 4.45
CA PHE A 3 0.75 5.68 3.14
C PHE A 3 1.89 6.29 2.32
N ASP A 4 2.75 7.10 2.96
CA ASP A 4 3.89 7.76 2.31
C ASP A 4 4.90 6.72 1.80
N ASN A 5 5.21 5.69 2.57
CA ASN A 5 6.08 4.58 2.14
C ASN A 5 5.51 3.84 0.94
N ILE A 6 4.20 3.51 0.99
CA ILE A 6 3.52 2.87 -0.13
C ILE A 6 3.56 3.80 -1.36
N LYS A 7 3.38 5.10 -1.16
CA LYS A 7 3.42 6.09 -2.24
C LYS A 7 4.83 6.20 -2.85
N GLU A 8 5.87 6.23 -2.04
CA GLU A 8 7.27 6.22 -2.52
C GLU A 8 7.60 4.93 -3.27
N LEU A 9 7.16 3.77 -2.78
CA LEU A 9 7.29 2.48 -3.48
C LEU A 9 6.54 2.48 -4.81
N CYS A 10 5.33 3.02 -4.81
CA CYS A 10 4.53 3.25 -6.00
C CYS A 10 5.28 4.13 -7.02
N GLU A 11 5.85 5.25 -6.59
CA GLU A 11 6.65 6.14 -7.44
C GLU A 11 7.91 5.45 -7.97
N LYS A 12 8.65 4.71 -7.14
CA LYS A 12 9.84 3.94 -7.55
C LYS A 12 9.51 2.84 -8.56
N LYS A 13 8.34 2.21 -8.45
CA LYS A 13 7.89 1.12 -9.34
C LYS A 13 7.09 1.62 -10.55
N GLY A 14 6.79 2.92 -10.63
CA GLY A 14 5.96 3.50 -11.69
C GLY A 14 4.49 3.09 -11.63
N VAL A 15 3.99 2.70 -10.44
CA VAL A 15 2.60 2.31 -10.21
C VAL A 15 1.88 3.44 -9.48
N SER A 16 0.67 3.79 -9.89
CA SER A 16 -0.14 4.76 -9.14
C SER A 16 -0.85 4.07 -7.98
N VAL A 17 -1.01 4.73 -6.83
CA VAL A 17 -1.79 4.18 -5.69
C VAL A 17 -3.19 3.74 -6.12
N TRP A 18 -3.85 4.51 -7.00
CA TRP A 18 -5.16 4.13 -7.54
C TRP A 18 -5.12 2.81 -8.33
N LYS A 19 -4.05 2.58 -9.08
CA LYS A 19 -3.85 1.33 -9.83
C LYS A 19 -3.60 0.17 -8.88
N LEU A 20 -2.77 0.37 -7.85
CA LEU A 20 -2.55 -0.59 -6.77
C LEU A 20 -3.87 -0.97 -6.07
N GLU A 21 -4.69 0.02 -5.71
CA GLU A 21 -6.01 -0.21 -5.12
C GLU A 21 -6.90 -1.06 -6.03
N LYS A 22 -6.91 -0.75 -7.33
CA LYS A 22 -7.71 -1.47 -8.31
C LYS A 22 -7.21 -2.90 -8.52
N ASP A 23 -5.90 -3.10 -8.63
CA ASP A 23 -5.29 -4.41 -8.85
C ASP A 23 -5.49 -5.33 -7.61
N LEU A 24 -5.44 -4.76 -6.41
CA LEU A 24 -5.67 -5.48 -5.15
C LEU A 24 -7.14 -5.66 -4.77
N GLY A 25 -8.06 -5.02 -5.51
CA GLY A 25 -9.49 -5.02 -5.23
C GLY A 25 -9.87 -4.26 -3.96
N PHE A 26 -9.11 -3.23 -3.60
CA PHE A 26 -9.44 -2.34 -2.50
C PHE A 26 -10.44 -1.27 -2.94
N SER A 27 -11.25 -0.78 -1.98
CA SER A 27 -12.15 0.34 -2.23
C SER A 27 -11.34 1.60 -2.55
N ASN A 28 -11.84 2.45 -3.44
CA ASN A 28 -11.19 3.70 -3.82
C ASN A 28 -10.80 4.53 -2.59
N ARG A 29 -9.56 5.07 -2.57
CA ARG A 29 -8.99 5.84 -1.45
C ARG A 29 -8.92 5.08 -0.14
N SER A 30 -8.91 3.74 -0.16
CA SER A 30 -8.65 2.95 1.04
C SER A 30 -7.24 3.18 1.55
N ILE A 31 -6.23 3.03 0.68
CA ILE A 31 -4.81 3.10 1.05
C ILE A 31 -4.45 4.49 1.57
N SER A 32 -5.04 5.54 0.99
CA SER A 32 -4.85 6.92 1.46
C SER A 32 -5.27 7.15 2.91
N LYS A 33 -6.21 6.34 3.44
CA LYS A 33 -6.67 6.44 4.83
C LYS A 33 -5.87 5.57 5.79
N TRP A 34 -4.91 4.79 5.32
CA TRP A 34 -4.14 3.87 6.17
C TRP A 34 -3.20 4.58 7.13
N ASN A 35 -2.96 5.88 6.92
CA ASN A 35 -2.23 6.71 7.86
C ASN A 35 -3.10 7.13 9.06
N GLU A 36 -4.43 7.13 8.91
CA GLU A 36 -5.40 7.50 9.94
C GLU A 36 -6.09 6.28 10.55
N THR A 37 -6.17 5.18 9.79
CA THR A 37 -6.93 3.99 10.12
C THR A 37 -6.06 2.76 9.95
N ASP A 38 -6.04 1.86 10.94
CA ASP A 38 -5.32 0.59 10.80
C ASP A 38 -5.97 -0.26 9.67
N PRO A 39 -5.24 -0.57 8.59
CA PRO A 39 -5.80 -1.32 7.47
C PRO A 39 -5.98 -2.82 7.75
N GLY A 40 -5.45 -3.31 8.86
CA GLY A 40 -5.28 -4.72 9.17
C GLY A 40 -4.12 -5.34 8.40
N ILE A 41 -3.39 -6.22 9.07
CA ILE A 41 -2.16 -6.83 8.54
C ILE A 41 -2.37 -7.56 7.20
N ARG A 42 -3.57 -8.12 6.97
CA ARG A 42 -3.93 -8.80 5.71
C ARG A 42 -3.88 -7.88 4.50
N LYS A 43 -4.27 -6.61 4.64
CA LYS A 43 -4.24 -5.67 3.52
C LYS A 43 -2.81 -5.19 3.26
N VAL A 44 -2.04 -4.95 4.33
CA VAL A 44 -0.62 -4.61 4.22
C VAL A 44 0.17 -5.74 3.57
N GLN A 45 -0.10 -6.99 3.94
CA GLN A 45 0.48 -8.19 3.32
C GLN A 45 0.21 -8.22 1.81
N LYS A 46 -1.03 -7.98 1.37
CA LYS A 46 -1.36 -7.94 -0.06
C LYS A 46 -0.55 -6.88 -0.83
N VAL A 47 -0.31 -5.72 -0.23
CA VAL A 47 0.51 -4.66 -0.83
C VAL A 47 1.97 -5.10 -0.90
N ALA A 48 2.48 -5.66 0.19
CA ALA A 48 3.84 -6.20 0.27
C ALA A 48 4.07 -7.29 -0.79
N ASP A 49 3.16 -8.27 -0.89
CA ASP A 49 3.18 -9.35 -1.88
C ASP A 49 3.11 -8.83 -3.31
N TYR A 50 2.31 -7.77 -3.56
CA TYR A 50 2.20 -7.16 -4.89
C TYR A 50 3.51 -6.53 -5.35
N PHE A 51 4.24 -5.88 -4.44
CA PHE A 51 5.53 -5.26 -4.74
C PHE A 51 6.73 -6.20 -4.57
N GLY A 52 6.52 -7.37 -3.95
CA GLY A 52 7.56 -8.32 -3.60
C GLY A 52 8.52 -7.79 -2.52
N VAL A 53 8.00 -7.00 -1.57
CA VAL A 53 8.74 -6.40 -0.46
C VAL A 53 8.26 -6.98 0.87
N ALA A 54 9.00 -6.78 1.96
CA ALA A 54 8.53 -7.18 3.28
C ALA A 54 7.45 -6.20 3.78
N ILE A 55 6.57 -6.67 4.68
CA ILE A 55 5.64 -5.75 5.38
C ILE A 55 6.40 -4.71 6.19
N GLU A 56 7.55 -5.10 6.74
CA GLU A 56 8.42 -4.26 7.55
C GLU A 56 8.87 -3.03 6.75
N ASP A 57 9.25 -3.22 5.48
CA ASP A 57 9.61 -2.13 4.55
C ASP A 57 8.46 -1.12 4.33
N LEU A 58 7.21 -1.52 4.59
CA LEU A 58 6.05 -0.64 4.49
C LEU A 58 5.77 0.10 5.81
N LEU A 59 6.11 -0.52 6.95
CA LEU A 59 5.81 -0.02 8.30
C LEU A 59 6.93 0.85 8.90
N GLU A 60 8.15 0.77 8.36
CA GLU A 60 9.33 1.54 8.77
C GLU A 60 9.22 3.04 8.46
#